data_AF-A0A2A2PZW9-F1
#
_entry.id   AF-A0A2A2PZW9-F1
#
_cell.length_a   1.000
_cell.length_b   1.000
_cell.length_c   1.000
_cell.angle_alpha   90.00
_cell.angle_beta   90.00
_cell.angle_gamma   90.00
#
_symmetry.space_group_name_H-M   'P 1'
#
loop_
_entity.id
_entity.type
_entity.pdbx_description
1 polymer ?
#
loop_
_entity_poly.entity_id
_entity_poly.type
_entity_poly.pdbx_seq_one_letter_code
_entity_poly.pdbx_strand_id
1 'polypeptide(L)'
;MFLRRALSLFLIGIGIGSPWLVRDWLAARSQGAVVGGGMAGEPAWVKRWQNRFRHEKGGGAVSPALGLEHGEATVSGKGDERQPYLFASETKRIMEGFLGGGVGSERGGLKRWFPSGDGPPATPRSRAIVEEVIRRLGDELASTGLKPGDPLFLRVFKEESELEVWMKPASEPHYVLFKVHRLVAAAGRSGPKLREGDGQAPEGFYTFGPEALRPETRHHLGIDLGYPNAYDRQRGRTGSDLLIHGGSLAGGSYALPPAAMDEVYALADAAFRAGEEEVAVHLFPFRLVDARMDKVCSNPSRWTDEWVNLKEGYDFFENVRLPPGIGLDGDRYEFFIASGEN
;
A
#
# COMPACT_ATOMS: atom_id res chain seq x y z
N MET A 1 14.16 28.36 21.85
CA MET A 1 14.83 27.07 21.56
C MET A 1 14.46 25.95 22.54
N PHE A 2 14.29 26.23 23.84
CA PHE A 2 13.92 25.21 24.84
C PHE A 2 12.54 24.56 24.62
N LEU A 3 11.52 25.33 24.23
CA LEU A 3 10.17 24.81 23.97
C LEU A 3 10.09 23.84 22.76
N ARG A 4 11.00 23.98 21.79
CA ARG A 4 11.11 23.11 20.61
C ARG A 4 11.77 21.77 20.91
N ARG A 5 12.73 21.75 21.85
CA ARG A 5 13.38 20.50 22.30
C ARG A 5 12.46 19.67 23.20
N ALA A 6 11.61 20.32 24.01
CA ALA A 6 10.65 19.65 24.88
C ALA A 6 9.51 18.95 24.09
N LEU A 7 8.98 19.57 23.04
CA LEU A 7 7.92 18.99 22.22
C LEU A 7 8.39 17.81 21.36
N SER A 8 9.63 17.87 20.84
CA SER A 8 10.23 16.74 20.12
C SER A 8 10.50 15.54 21.03
N LEU A 9 10.96 15.76 22.27
CA LEU A 9 11.14 14.68 23.25
C LEU A 9 9.81 14.08 23.73
N PHE A 10 8.75 14.89 23.80
CA PHE A 10 7.39 14.42 24.13
C PHE A 10 6.80 13.56 23.01
N LEU A 11 6.96 13.94 21.74
CA LEU A 11 6.46 13.16 20.59
C LEU A 11 7.26 11.87 20.34
N ILE A 12 8.56 11.86 20.68
CA ILE A 12 9.40 10.66 20.67
C ILE A 12 9.02 9.72 21.84
N GLY A 13 8.59 10.26 22.98
CA GLY A 13 8.20 9.49 24.16
C GLY A 13 6.82 8.81 24.09
N ILE A 14 5.97 9.15 23.12
CA ILE A 14 4.62 8.59 22.96
C ILE A 14 4.53 7.63 21.74
N GLY A 15 5.64 7.40 21.03
CA GLY A 15 5.69 6.38 19.96
C GLY A 15 4.90 6.73 18.68
N ILE A 16 4.53 7.99 18.44
CA ILE A 16 3.68 8.40 17.30
C ILE A 16 4.49 8.95 16.10
N GLY A 17 5.81 8.87 16.10
CA GLY A 17 6.55 9.30 14.91
C GLY A 17 8.01 8.95 14.88
N SER A 18 8.38 8.17 13.87
CA SER A 18 9.77 8.07 13.44
C SER A 18 10.30 9.49 13.14
N PRO A 19 11.53 9.86 13.56
CA PRO A 19 12.06 11.23 13.52
C PRO A 19 11.96 11.98 12.17
N TRP A 20 11.73 11.26 11.08
CA TRP A 20 11.53 11.81 9.73
C TRP A 20 10.09 12.27 9.44
N LEU A 21 9.06 11.60 9.96
CA LEU A 21 7.65 12.02 9.83
C LEU A 21 7.40 13.37 10.50
N VAL A 22 8.02 13.58 11.66
CA VAL A 22 8.01 14.87 12.36
C VAL A 22 8.81 15.92 11.59
N ARG A 23 9.87 15.52 10.87
CA ARG A 23 10.69 16.45 10.07
C ARG A 23 9.94 16.96 8.85
N ASP A 24 9.20 16.11 8.15
CA ASP A 24 8.36 16.52 7.01
C ASP A 24 7.16 17.36 7.47
N TRP A 25 6.56 17.01 8.61
CA TRP A 25 5.53 17.82 9.24
C TRP A 25 6.03 19.21 9.69
N LEU A 26 7.27 19.30 10.20
CA LEU A 26 7.90 20.57 10.58
C LEU A 26 8.41 21.38 9.38
N ALA A 27 8.86 20.72 8.31
CA ALA A 27 9.27 21.36 7.05
C ALA A 27 8.08 21.98 6.31
N ALA A 28 6.90 21.35 6.41
CA ALA A 28 5.64 21.94 5.95
C ALA A 28 5.22 23.19 6.74
N ARG A 29 5.75 23.40 7.95
CA ARG A 29 5.42 24.52 8.84
C ARG A 29 6.47 25.63 8.92
N SER A 30 7.72 25.38 8.49
CA SER A 30 8.78 26.39 8.46
C SER A 30 8.69 27.32 7.24
N GLN A 31 7.91 26.95 6.23
CA GLN A 31 7.43 27.85 5.19
C GLN A 31 6.19 28.57 5.74
N GLY A 32 6.42 29.69 6.42
CA GLY A 32 5.35 30.49 7.00
C GLY A 32 4.42 31.05 5.93
N ALA A 33 3.24 30.44 5.76
CA ALA A 33 2.06 31.11 5.25
C ALA A 33 1.00 31.10 6.36
N VAL A 34 0.59 32.30 6.74
CA VAL A 34 -0.56 32.56 7.60
C VAL A 34 -1.77 31.76 7.09
N VAL A 35 -2.45 31.11 8.03
CA VAL A 35 -3.65 30.30 7.82
C VAL A 35 -4.77 31.20 7.28
N GLY A 36 -4.87 31.23 5.95
CA GLY A 36 -6.02 31.72 5.20
C GLY A 36 -6.74 30.50 4.62
N GLY A 37 -7.90 30.16 5.21
CA GLY A 37 -8.75 29.09 4.74
C GLY A 37 -9.31 29.41 3.35
N GLY A 38 -8.69 28.84 2.32
CA GLY A 38 -9.25 28.75 0.98
C GLY A 38 -9.77 27.34 0.77
N MET A 39 -11.01 27.24 0.26
CA MET A 39 -11.60 26.00 -0.23
C MET A 39 -10.57 25.17 -1.01
N ALA A 40 -10.20 23.99 -0.52
CA ALA A 40 -9.61 22.98 -1.37
C ALA A 40 -10.77 22.14 -1.90
N GLY A 41 -11.32 22.53 -3.06
CA GLY A 41 -12.06 21.58 -3.89
C GLY A 41 -11.18 20.36 -4.19
N GLU A 42 -11.76 19.27 -4.72
CA GLU A 42 -10.96 18.13 -5.22
C GLU A 42 -9.71 18.64 -5.94
N PRO A 43 -8.52 18.06 -5.68
CA PRO A 43 -7.27 18.54 -6.26
C PRO A 43 -7.48 18.79 -7.75
N ALA A 44 -7.02 19.93 -8.25
CA ALA A 44 -7.39 20.36 -9.59
C ALA A 44 -7.05 19.29 -10.66
N TRP A 45 -6.07 18.41 -10.40
CA TRP A 45 -5.78 17.26 -11.25
C TRP A 45 -6.87 16.18 -11.22
N VAL A 46 -7.49 15.87 -10.08
CA VAL A 46 -8.60 14.92 -9.94
C VAL A 46 -9.79 15.37 -10.79
N LYS A 47 -10.18 16.65 -10.70
CA LYS A 47 -11.25 17.23 -11.55
C LYS A 47 -10.86 17.28 -13.03
N ARG A 48 -9.64 17.71 -13.36
CA ARG A 48 -9.13 17.73 -14.75
C ARG A 48 -9.15 16.34 -15.37
N TRP A 49 -8.81 15.32 -14.58
CA TRP A 49 -8.74 13.94 -15.04
C TRP A 49 -10.15 13.32 -15.14
N GLN A 50 -11.00 13.42 -14.11
CA GLN A 50 -12.41 13.00 -14.17
C GLN A 50 -13.16 13.61 -15.36
N ASN A 51 -12.91 14.88 -15.69
CA ASN A 51 -13.50 15.54 -16.86
C ASN A 51 -12.96 15.00 -18.20
N ARG A 52 -11.73 14.48 -18.25
CA ARG A 52 -11.13 13.86 -19.44
C ARG A 52 -11.77 12.51 -19.80
N PHE A 53 -12.21 11.74 -18.81
CA PHE A 53 -12.89 10.44 -19.01
C PHE A 53 -14.41 10.56 -19.19
N ARG A 54 -14.98 11.76 -19.01
CA ARG A 54 -16.41 12.02 -19.26
C ARG A 54 -16.76 12.23 -20.73
N HIS A 55 -15.77 12.26 -21.64
CA HIS A 55 -15.98 12.62 -23.03
C HIS A 55 -16.30 11.48 -24.01
N GLU A 56 -16.51 10.24 -23.55
CA GLU A 56 -16.90 9.11 -24.44
C GLU A 56 -18.32 8.54 -24.22
N LYS A 57 -19.22 9.27 -23.54
CA LYS A 57 -20.66 8.95 -23.59
C LYS A 57 -21.46 10.11 -24.17
N GLY A 58 -21.63 10.05 -25.49
CA GLY A 58 -22.82 10.43 -26.27
C GLY A 58 -23.57 11.75 -25.95
N GLY A 59 -23.50 12.67 -26.92
CA GLY A 59 -24.67 13.22 -27.62
C GLY A 59 -25.71 14.05 -26.86
N GLY A 60 -25.86 15.32 -27.26
CA GLY A 60 -27.12 16.08 -27.17
C GLY A 60 -27.02 17.44 -26.47
N ALA A 61 -27.42 18.49 -27.19
CA ALA A 61 -27.56 19.91 -26.84
C ALA A 61 -28.16 20.21 -25.44
N VAL A 62 -28.00 21.37 -24.79
CA VAL A 62 -28.39 22.75 -25.20
C VAL A 62 -27.74 23.78 -24.23
N SER A 63 -27.35 24.96 -24.71
CA SER A 63 -27.14 26.19 -23.89
C SER A 63 -28.42 27.05 -23.90
N PRO A 64 -28.69 27.88 -22.86
CA PRO A 64 -28.23 29.28 -22.95
C PRO A 64 -27.88 29.98 -21.61
N ALA A 65 -26.83 30.82 -21.71
CA ALA A 65 -26.68 32.22 -21.29
C ALA A 65 -27.09 32.77 -19.88
N LEU A 66 -26.06 33.43 -19.28
CA LEU A 66 -26.02 34.76 -18.63
C LEU A 66 -26.47 34.96 -17.16
N GLY A 67 -25.58 35.59 -16.39
CA GLY A 67 -25.88 36.30 -15.13
C GLY A 67 -24.66 36.50 -14.21
N LEU A 68 -23.97 37.64 -14.35
CA LEU A 68 -23.03 38.18 -13.36
C LEU A 68 -23.82 38.74 -12.16
N GLU A 69 -23.24 38.73 -10.94
CA GLU A 69 -23.05 39.91 -10.07
C GLU A 69 -22.46 39.51 -8.70
N HIS A 70 -21.71 40.46 -8.12
CA HIS A 70 -20.97 40.39 -6.86
C HIS A 70 -21.86 40.63 -5.63
N GLY A 71 -21.46 40.08 -4.48
CA GLY A 71 -21.96 40.50 -3.17
C GLY A 71 -21.21 39.81 -2.02
N GLU A 72 -20.34 40.56 -1.34
CA GLU A 72 -19.79 40.19 -0.03
C GLU A 72 -20.86 40.26 1.07
N ALA A 73 -20.88 39.29 1.98
CA ALA A 73 -21.47 39.45 3.30
C ALA A 73 -20.77 38.55 4.33
N THR A 74 -20.35 39.19 5.43
CA THR A 74 -19.66 38.64 6.60
C THR A 74 -20.60 37.95 7.60
N VAL A 75 -20.12 36.81 8.13
CA VAL A 75 -20.26 36.27 9.51
C VAL A 75 -21.66 35.95 10.04
N SER A 76 -21.90 34.67 10.35
CA SER A 76 -22.41 34.23 11.65
C SER A 76 -22.24 32.72 11.80
N GLY A 77 -21.60 32.32 12.90
CA GLY A 77 -21.35 30.92 13.22
C GLY A 77 -22.63 30.13 13.47
N LYS A 78 -22.62 28.90 12.98
CA LYS A 78 -23.28 27.76 13.62
C LYS A 78 -22.40 26.56 13.32
N GLY A 79 -21.92 25.92 14.39
CA GLY A 79 -21.05 24.75 14.28
C GLY A 79 -21.78 23.69 13.49
N ASP A 80 -21.13 23.18 12.45
CA ASP A 80 -21.70 22.09 11.68
C ASP A 80 -20.61 21.08 11.31
N GLU A 81 -21.01 19.83 11.50
CA GLU A 81 -20.19 18.64 11.52
C GLU A 81 -19.49 18.40 10.17
N ARG A 82 -18.29 17.80 10.21
CA ARG A 82 -17.54 17.45 9.01
C ARG A 82 -18.37 16.50 8.13
N GLN A 83 -18.70 16.93 6.91
CA GLN A 83 -19.31 16.08 5.88
C GLN A 83 -18.25 15.12 5.32
N PRO A 84 -18.47 13.80 5.43
CA PRO A 84 -17.47 12.83 5.05
C PRO A 84 -17.59 12.47 3.55
N TYR A 85 -16.55 11.87 2.95
CA TYR A 85 -16.39 11.66 1.50
C TYR A 85 -17.54 10.86 0.84
N LEU A 86 -17.59 10.76 -0.49
CA LEU A 86 -18.76 10.35 -1.30
C LEU A 86 -19.41 8.97 -0.97
N PHE A 87 -18.78 8.14 -0.13
CA PHE A 87 -19.31 6.88 0.42
C PHE A 87 -19.12 6.74 1.93
N ALA A 88 -18.86 7.84 2.63
CA ALA A 88 -18.56 7.78 4.04
C ALA A 88 -19.80 7.61 4.92
N SER A 89 -20.99 7.91 4.39
CA SER A 89 -22.26 7.48 4.99
C SER A 89 -22.46 5.96 4.89
N GLU A 90 -22.00 5.32 3.80
CA GLU A 90 -21.96 3.85 3.68
C GLU A 90 -20.89 3.25 4.58
N THR A 91 -19.69 3.85 4.62
CA THR A 91 -18.58 3.45 5.50
C THR A 91 -19.00 3.55 6.99
N LYS A 92 -19.72 4.61 7.37
CA LYS A 92 -20.24 4.80 8.74
C LYS A 92 -21.40 3.84 9.07
N ARG A 93 -22.35 3.61 8.15
CA ARG A 93 -23.43 2.60 8.32
C ARG A 93 -22.89 1.18 8.48
N ILE A 94 -21.79 0.85 7.83
CA ILE A 94 -21.14 -0.47 7.91
C ILE A 94 -20.41 -0.64 9.24
N MET A 95 -19.71 0.39 9.73
CA MET A 95 -19.10 0.35 11.07
C MET A 95 -20.15 0.21 12.19
N GLU A 96 -21.33 0.81 12.03
CA GLU A 96 -22.44 0.70 12.99
C GLU A 96 -23.14 -0.67 12.91
N GLY A 97 -23.17 -1.32 11.73
CA GLY A 97 -23.71 -2.67 11.53
C GLY A 97 -22.81 -3.81 12.04
N PHE A 98 -21.49 -3.59 12.14
CA PHE A 98 -20.52 -4.56 12.67
C PHE A 98 -20.71 -4.86 14.18
N LEU A 99 -21.40 -3.98 14.91
CA LEU A 99 -21.67 -4.12 16.34
C LEU A 99 -23.01 -4.78 16.68
N GLY A 100 -23.81 -5.21 15.70
CA GLY A 100 -25.15 -5.71 15.98
C GLY A 100 -25.70 -6.71 14.97
N GLY A 101 -25.74 -7.97 15.37
CA GLY A 101 -26.69 -8.95 14.82
C GLY A 101 -26.05 -10.20 14.26
N GLY A 102 -26.18 -11.30 14.98
CA GLY A 102 -25.86 -12.63 14.49
C GLY A 102 -26.95 -13.25 13.60
N VAL A 103 -26.67 -14.50 13.23
CA VAL A 103 -27.51 -15.53 12.60
C VAL A 103 -27.41 -15.66 11.07
N GLY A 104 -26.66 -16.69 10.63
CA GLY A 104 -27.24 -17.87 9.96
C GLY A 104 -27.10 -18.04 8.44
N SER A 105 -26.50 -19.19 8.06
CA SER A 105 -26.72 -19.99 6.82
C SER A 105 -26.16 -19.43 5.50
N GLU A 106 -25.60 -20.15 4.53
CA GLU A 106 -25.10 -21.53 4.31
C GLU A 106 -24.13 -21.40 3.10
N ARG A 107 -22.97 -22.06 3.12
CA ARG A 107 -21.90 -21.88 2.11
C ARG A 107 -22.02 -22.90 0.98
N GLY A 108 -22.22 -22.41 -0.25
CA GLY A 108 -21.89 -23.14 -1.48
C GLY A 108 -20.38 -23.12 -1.71
N GLY A 109 -19.74 -24.28 -1.63
CA GLY A 109 -18.28 -24.43 -1.66
C GLY A 109 -17.67 -24.40 -3.06
N LEU A 110 -16.58 -23.64 -3.21
CA LEU A 110 -15.55 -23.89 -4.22
C LEU A 110 -14.43 -24.70 -3.55
N LYS A 111 -14.34 -25.97 -3.95
CA LYS A 111 -13.38 -26.95 -3.43
C LYS A 111 -12.00 -26.66 -4.01
N ARG A 112 -11.12 -25.99 -3.26
CA ARG A 112 -9.73 -25.74 -3.66
C ARG A 112 -8.82 -26.83 -3.06
N TRP A 113 -8.00 -27.42 -3.93
CA TRP A 113 -7.09 -28.52 -3.63
C TRP A 113 -5.89 -28.00 -2.84
N PHE A 114 -5.76 -28.38 -1.56
CA PHE A 114 -4.57 -28.11 -0.74
C PHE A 114 -3.80 -29.42 -0.53
N PRO A 115 -2.48 -29.46 -0.77
CA PRO A 115 -1.65 -30.50 -0.20
C PRO A 115 -1.46 -30.21 1.29
N SER A 116 -1.91 -31.13 2.12
CA SER A 116 -1.71 -31.18 3.56
C SER A 116 -0.22 -31.27 3.92
N GLY A 117 0.25 -30.60 4.99
CA GLY A 117 1.45 -31.08 5.72
C GLY A 117 2.38 -30.07 6.37
N ASP A 118 3.26 -29.42 5.62
CA ASP A 118 4.61 -29.13 6.15
C ASP A 118 5.04 -27.64 6.21
N GLY A 119 4.09 -26.71 6.26
CA GLY A 119 4.39 -25.27 6.31
C GLY A 119 5.15 -24.76 5.06
N PRO A 120 5.79 -23.58 5.11
CA PRO A 120 6.48 -23.03 3.96
C PRO A 120 7.68 -23.89 3.50
N PRO A 121 8.03 -23.90 2.19
CA PRO A 121 9.21 -24.58 1.69
C PRO A 121 10.48 -24.15 2.43
N ALA A 122 11.24 -25.12 2.95
CA ALA A 122 12.38 -24.83 3.80
C ALA A 122 13.55 -25.81 3.61
N THR A 123 14.77 -25.28 3.70
CA THR A 123 16.03 -26.04 3.76
C THR A 123 16.64 -25.95 5.16
N PRO A 124 17.61 -26.80 5.54
CA PRO A 124 18.33 -26.63 6.79
C PRO A 124 18.93 -25.22 6.95
N ARG A 125 19.42 -24.64 5.85
CA ARG A 125 19.95 -23.27 5.81
C ARG A 125 18.86 -22.24 6.09
N SER A 126 17.73 -22.29 5.39
CA SER A 126 16.68 -21.28 5.58
C SER A 126 16.04 -21.38 6.97
N ARG A 127 15.87 -22.59 7.51
CA ARG A 127 15.39 -22.78 8.90
C ARG A 127 16.32 -22.13 9.93
N ALA A 128 17.63 -22.36 9.80
CA ALA A 128 18.61 -21.77 10.71
C ALA A 128 18.61 -20.23 10.65
N ILE A 129 18.45 -19.67 9.44
CA ILE A 129 18.28 -18.22 9.26
C ILE A 129 17.00 -17.74 9.96
N VAL A 130 15.85 -18.36 9.68
CA VAL A 130 14.56 -17.97 10.27
C VAL A 130 14.63 -18.02 11.81
N GLU A 131 15.14 -19.10 12.39
CA GLU A 131 15.28 -19.25 13.85
C GLU A 131 16.17 -18.16 14.47
N GLU A 132 17.32 -17.86 13.83
CA GLU A 132 18.22 -16.81 14.30
C GLU A 132 17.56 -15.42 14.24
N VAL A 133 16.93 -15.12 13.12
CA VAL A 133 16.30 -13.81 12.85
C VAL A 133 15.11 -13.58 13.77
N ILE A 134 14.21 -14.56 13.91
CA ILE A 134 13.06 -14.44 14.80
C ILE A 134 13.50 -14.23 16.25
N ARG A 135 14.54 -14.93 16.71
CA ARG A 135 15.12 -14.70 18.04
C ARG A 135 15.70 -13.28 18.15
N ARG A 136 16.41 -12.79 17.12
CA ARG A 136 17.00 -11.45 17.10
C ARG A 136 15.94 -10.34 17.12
N LEU A 137 14.86 -10.50 16.36
CA LEU A 137 13.79 -9.53 16.23
C LEU A 137 12.82 -9.52 17.43
N GLY A 138 12.88 -10.52 18.32
CA GLY A 138 11.93 -10.68 19.42
C GLY A 138 11.74 -9.43 20.28
N ASP A 139 12.83 -8.83 20.76
CA ASP A 139 12.78 -7.63 21.60
C ASP A 139 12.30 -6.40 20.81
N GLU A 140 12.73 -6.27 19.54
CA GLU A 140 12.33 -5.16 18.65
C GLU A 140 10.81 -5.20 18.39
N LEU A 141 10.28 -6.37 18.00
CA LEU A 141 8.86 -6.59 17.78
C LEU A 141 8.06 -6.32 19.06
N ALA A 142 8.47 -6.90 20.19
CA ALA A 142 7.78 -6.75 21.47
C ALA A 142 7.69 -5.29 21.91
N SER A 143 8.73 -4.47 21.66
CA SER A 143 8.74 -3.04 21.98
C SER A 143 7.69 -2.23 21.21
N THR A 144 7.17 -2.79 20.11
CA THR A 144 6.13 -2.19 19.25
C THR A 144 4.77 -2.89 19.39
N GLY A 145 4.62 -3.82 20.34
CA GLY A 145 3.39 -4.60 20.53
C GLY A 145 3.18 -5.69 19.48
N LEU A 146 4.20 -5.97 18.65
CA LEU A 146 4.19 -7.00 17.63
C LEU A 146 4.80 -8.30 18.14
N LYS A 147 4.49 -9.41 17.48
CA LYS A 147 5.16 -10.70 17.68
C LYS A 147 5.40 -11.43 16.36
N PRO A 148 6.37 -12.37 16.31
CA PRO A 148 6.49 -13.29 15.20
C PRO A 148 5.17 -13.99 14.91
N GLY A 149 4.76 -14.03 13.64
CA GLY A 149 3.51 -14.64 13.20
C GLY A 149 2.30 -13.71 13.18
N ASP A 150 2.43 -12.44 13.59
CA ASP A 150 1.39 -11.45 13.29
C ASP A 150 1.26 -11.26 11.76
N PRO A 151 0.04 -11.04 11.23
CA PRO A 151 -0.20 -10.86 9.79
C PRO A 151 0.73 -9.83 9.15
N LEU A 152 1.23 -10.16 7.97
CA LEU A 152 2.26 -9.41 7.27
C LEU A 152 1.71 -8.69 6.03
N PHE A 153 2.21 -7.48 5.81
CA PHE A 153 1.93 -6.72 4.59
C PHE A 153 3.18 -5.97 4.13
N LEU A 154 3.47 -6.01 2.83
CA LEU A 154 4.68 -5.40 2.29
C LEU A 154 4.34 -4.29 1.29
N ARG A 155 5.14 -3.22 1.28
CA ARG A 155 5.08 -2.21 0.22
C ARG A 155 6.46 -1.89 -0.31
N VAL A 156 6.60 -1.74 -1.62
CA VAL A 156 7.86 -1.42 -2.27
C VAL A 156 7.74 -0.14 -3.09
N PHE A 157 8.75 0.70 -3.00
CA PHE A 157 8.83 2.01 -3.65
C PHE A 157 10.10 2.09 -4.49
N LYS A 158 9.97 2.09 -5.82
CA LYS A 158 11.13 2.04 -6.73
C LYS A 158 12.02 3.28 -6.63
N GLU A 159 11.45 4.49 -6.76
CA GLU A 159 12.23 5.73 -6.74
C GLU A 159 12.88 5.98 -5.37
N GLU A 160 12.17 5.70 -4.28
CA GLU A 160 12.69 5.84 -2.92
C GLU A 160 13.69 4.72 -2.57
N SER A 161 13.69 3.61 -3.33
CA SER A 161 14.46 2.41 -3.04
C SER A 161 14.18 1.87 -1.64
N GLU A 162 12.89 1.75 -1.30
CA GLU A 162 12.43 1.34 0.03
C GLU A 162 11.46 0.15 -0.06
N LEU A 163 11.56 -0.75 0.91
CA LEU A 163 10.57 -1.76 1.23
C LEU A 163 10.07 -1.52 2.66
N GLU A 164 8.78 -1.29 2.80
CA GLU A 164 8.10 -1.17 4.09
C GLU A 164 7.56 -2.53 4.53
N VAL A 165 7.82 -2.88 5.79
CA VAL A 165 7.30 -4.05 6.47
C VAL A 165 6.22 -3.57 7.44
N TRP A 166 4.99 -3.93 7.15
CA TRP A 166 3.82 -3.65 7.98
C TRP A 166 3.34 -4.93 8.62
N MET A 167 2.95 -4.86 9.88
CA MET A 167 2.43 -6.02 10.62
C MET A 167 1.18 -5.61 11.40
N LYS A 168 0.24 -6.54 11.59
CA LYS A 168 -1.00 -6.27 12.32
C LYS A 168 -0.99 -6.98 13.68
N PRO A 169 -0.78 -6.26 14.79
CA PRO A 169 -0.85 -6.88 16.11
C PRO A 169 -2.30 -7.28 16.42
N ALA A 170 -2.48 -8.38 17.15
CA ALA A 170 -3.81 -8.84 17.56
C ALA A 170 -4.57 -7.81 18.44
N SER A 171 -3.86 -6.87 19.06
CA SER A 171 -4.44 -5.79 19.87
C SER A 171 -5.01 -4.64 19.06
N GLU A 172 -4.66 -4.50 17.78
CA GLU A 172 -5.08 -3.39 16.94
C GLU A 172 -5.91 -3.89 15.74
N PRO A 173 -6.91 -3.11 15.29
CA PRO A 173 -7.67 -3.48 14.11
C PRO A 173 -6.88 -3.28 12.80
N HIS A 174 -5.74 -2.59 12.84
CA HIS A 174 -5.03 -2.08 11.67
C HIS A 174 -3.54 -2.45 11.67
N TYR A 175 -2.91 -2.37 10.49
CA TYR A 175 -1.48 -2.58 10.32
C TYR A 175 -0.67 -1.40 10.87
N VAL A 176 0.42 -1.71 11.55
CA VAL A 176 1.42 -0.75 12.00
C VAL A 176 2.73 -0.95 11.23
N LEU A 177 3.44 0.14 10.99
CA LEU A 177 4.74 0.08 10.32
C LEU A 177 5.76 -0.48 11.31
N PHE A 178 6.29 -1.67 11.02
CA PHE A 178 7.37 -2.25 11.80
C PHE A 178 8.72 -1.68 11.38
N LYS A 179 9.04 -1.77 10.08
CA LYS A 179 10.39 -1.47 9.59
C LYS A 179 10.40 -1.00 8.15
N VAL A 180 11.44 -0.25 7.79
CA VAL A 180 11.73 0.14 6.41
C VAL A 180 13.14 -0.32 6.05
N HIS A 181 13.24 -1.14 5.00
CA HIS A 181 14.50 -1.59 4.45
C HIS A 181 14.83 -0.83 3.16
N ARG A 182 16.11 -0.49 2.99
CA ARG A 182 16.59 0.07 1.74
C ARG A 182 16.86 -1.04 0.73
N LEU A 183 16.34 -0.90 -0.47
CA LEU A 183 16.68 -1.75 -1.61
C LEU A 183 18.13 -1.49 -2.05
N VAL A 184 18.81 -2.55 -2.48
CA VAL A 184 20.06 -2.42 -3.24
C VAL A 184 19.75 -1.97 -4.67
N ALA A 185 18.70 -2.54 -5.26
CA ALA A 185 18.24 -2.19 -6.59
C ALA A 185 16.77 -2.58 -6.80
N ALA A 186 16.04 -1.78 -7.57
CA ALA A 186 14.80 -2.19 -8.22
C ALA A 186 15.04 -2.20 -9.73
N ALA A 187 14.57 -3.23 -10.43
CA ALA A 187 14.82 -3.34 -11.87
C ALA A 187 14.05 -2.27 -12.65
N GLY A 188 14.77 -1.61 -13.58
CA GLY A 188 14.18 -0.66 -14.51
C GLY A 188 13.99 0.75 -13.94
N ARG A 189 13.08 1.51 -14.54
CA ARG A 189 12.64 2.85 -14.09
C ARG A 189 11.17 2.80 -13.66
N SER A 190 10.63 3.93 -13.20
CA SER A 190 9.18 4.11 -12.98
C SER A 190 8.39 3.73 -14.24
N GLY A 191 7.46 2.80 -14.07
CA GLY A 191 6.70 2.12 -15.11
C GLY A 191 6.65 0.60 -14.88
N PRO A 192 5.54 -0.07 -15.24
CA PRO A 192 5.39 -1.50 -15.02
C PRO A 192 6.24 -2.34 -15.98
N LYS A 193 6.39 -3.62 -15.63
CA LYS A 193 6.81 -4.65 -16.57
C LYS A 193 5.70 -4.91 -17.59
N LEU A 194 6.08 -5.12 -18.85
CA LEU A 194 5.16 -5.42 -19.96
C LEU A 194 5.43 -6.78 -20.60
N ARG A 195 6.71 -7.17 -20.74
CA ARG A 195 7.07 -8.41 -21.44
C ARG A 195 8.32 -9.04 -20.90
N GLU A 196 8.52 -10.31 -21.23
CA GLU A 196 9.76 -11.01 -20.91
C GLU A 196 10.99 -10.29 -21.46
N GLY A 197 12.05 -10.21 -20.65
CA GLY A 197 13.31 -9.54 -21.01
C GLY A 197 13.28 -8.01 -21.16
N ASP A 198 12.22 -7.30 -20.76
CA ASP A 198 12.16 -5.83 -20.81
C ASP A 198 12.96 -5.10 -19.71
N GLY A 199 13.53 -5.85 -18.76
CA GLY A 199 14.35 -5.32 -17.67
C GLY A 199 13.57 -4.52 -16.62
N GLN A 200 12.24 -4.57 -16.61
CA GLN A 200 11.40 -3.87 -15.65
C GLN A 200 10.93 -4.80 -14.53
N ALA A 201 10.92 -4.29 -13.30
CA ALA A 201 10.16 -4.89 -12.20
C ALA A 201 8.66 -4.49 -12.31
N PRO A 202 7.73 -5.32 -11.83
CA PRO A 202 6.30 -5.08 -11.95
C PRO A 202 5.84 -3.95 -11.02
N GLU A 203 4.74 -3.27 -11.36
CA GLU A 203 4.06 -2.28 -10.52
C GLU A 203 2.59 -2.67 -10.42
N GLY A 204 2.01 -2.60 -9.23
CA GLY A 204 0.64 -3.05 -8.98
C GLY A 204 0.45 -3.71 -7.61
N PHE A 205 -0.63 -4.46 -7.50
CA PHE A 205 -1.07 -5.16 -6.30
C PHE A 205 -0.91 -6.67 -6.52
N TYR A 206 -0.19 -7.33 -5.63
CA TYR A 206 0.12 -8.76 -5.69
C TYR A 206 -0.17 -9.42 -4.34
N THR A 207 -0.37 -10.72 -4.35
CA THR A 207 -0.38 -11.55 -3.15
C THR A 207 0.54 -12.75 -3.38
N PHE A 208 1.08 -13.32 -2.30
CA PHE A 208 1.86 -14.55 -2.37
C PHE A 208 1.53 -15.48 -1.20
N GLY A 209 1.46 -16.78 -1.50
CA GLY A 209 1.26 -17.83 -0.50
C GLY A 209 2.58 -18.46 -0.02
N PRO A 210 2.52 -19.46 0.88
CA PRO A 210 3.69 -20.13 1.44
C PRO A 210 4.64 -20.68 0.37
N GLU A 211 4.11 -21.21 -0.73
CA GLU A 211 4.85 -21.80 -1.85
C GLU A 211 5.73 -20.80 -2.62
N ALA A 212 5.45 -19.50 -2.47
CA ALA A 212 6.24 -18.43 -3.06
C ALA A 212 7.56 -18.20 -2.31
N LEU A 213 7.73 -18.73 -1.10
CA LEU A 213 9.01 -18.70 -0.41
C LEU A 213 10.01 -19.63 -1.12
N ARG A 214 11.09 -19.03 -1.63
CA ARG A 214 12.14 -19.71 -2.39
C ARG A 214 13.43 -19.78 -1.56
N PRO A 215 13.66 -20.84 -0.77
CA PRO A 215 14.88 -21.00 0.03
C PRO A 215 16.12 -21.32 -0.83
N GLU A 216 15.93 -21.83 -2.04
CA GLU A 216 16.99 -22.31 -2.96
C GLU A 216 17.03 -21.54 -4.28
N THR A 217 16.90 -20.21 -4.23
CA THR A 217 17.16 -19.40 -5.43
C THR A 217 18.66 -19.31 -5.72
N ARG A 218 19.01 -18.87 -6.94
CA ARG A 218 20.37 -18.42 -7.26
C ARG A 218 20.82 -17.17 -6.45
N HIS A 219 19.90 -16.58 -5.69
CA HIS A 219 20.08 -15.39 -4.88
C HIS A 219 20.11 -15.77 -3.38
N HIS A 220 20.30 -14.80 -2.51
CA HIS A 220 20.22 -15.02 -1.07
C HIS A 220 18.75 -14.99 -0.63
N LEU A 221 18.10 -16.16 -0.61
CA LEU A 221 16.66 -16.32 -0.39
C LEU A 221 15.82 -15.56 -1.43
N GLY A 222 14.52 -15.80 -1.46
CA GLY A 222 13.62 -15.04 -2.33
C GLY A 222 12.15 -15.31 -2.04
N ILE A 223 11.32 -14.35 -2.44
CA ILE A 223 9.87 -14.41 -2.41
C ILE A 223 9.41 -14.15 -3.84
N ASP A 224 8.74 -15.12 -4.43
CA ASP A 224 8.15 -15.00 -5.77
C ASP A 224 6.91 -14.09 -5.71
N LEU A 225 6.83 -13.09 -6.59
CA LEU A 225 5.74 -12.12 -6.62
C LEU A 225 4.48 -12.66 -7.32
N GLY A 226 4.56 -13.83 -7.96
CA GLY A 226 3.43 -14.40 -8.71
C GLY A 226 3.08 -13.60 -9.98
N TYR A 227 4.03 -12.81 -10.50
CA TYR A 227 3.86 -12.12 -11.77
C TYR A 227 3.83 -13.11 -12.95
N PRO A 228 2.92 -12.93 -13.94
CA PRO A 228 1.88 -11.91 -14.03
C PRO A 228 0.65 -12.24 -13.18
N ASN A 229 0.10 -11.24 -12.47
CA ASN A 229 -1.19 -11.37 -11.78
C ASN A 229 -2.36 -11.29 -12.79
N ALA A 230 -3.61 -11.30 -12.31
CA ALA A 230 -4.79 -11.21 -13.18
C ALA A 230 -4.82 -9.90 -14.03
N TYR A 231 -4.49 -8.76 -13.42
CA TYR A 231 -4.40 -7.45 -14.09
C TYR A 231 -3.38 -7.47 -15.24
N ASP A 232 -2.21 -8.07 -14.98
CA ASP A 232 -1.14 -8.16 -15.97
C ASP A 232 -1.53 -9.06 -17.14
N ARG A 233 -2.13 -10.23 -16.85
CA ARG A 233 -2.56 -11.19 -17.88
C ARG A 233 -3.65 -10.62 -18.77
N GLN A 234 -4.61 -9.89 -18.22
CA GLN A 234 -5.69 -9.26 -18.99
C GLN A 234 -5.14 -8.25 -20.02
N ARG A 235 -4.04 -7.57 -19.68
CA ARG A 235 -3.31 -6.67 -20.57
C ARG A 235 -2.32 -7.36 -21.52
N GLY A 236 -2.31 -8.69 -21.55
CA GLY A 236 -1.38 -9.48 -22.36
C GLY A 236 0.09 -9.32 -21.94
N ARG A 237 0.35 -8.91 -20.69
CA ARG A 237 1.73 -8.77 -20.20
C ARG A 237 2.34 -10.14 -19.95
N THR A 238 3.63 -10.27 -20.22
CA THR A 238 4.34 -11.55 -20.14
C THR A 238 5.57 -11.48 -19.24
N GLY A 239 5.98 -12.65 -18.78
CA GLY A 239 7.22 -12.93 -18.06
C GLY A 239 7.00 -13.82 -16.86
N SER A 240 8.07 -14.14 -16.13
CA SER A 240 8.01 -14.98 -14.93
C SER A 240 9.18 -14.67 -13.98
N ASP A 241 9.21 -15.36 -12.83
CA ASP A 241 10.35 -15.40 -11.91
C ASP A 241 10.81 -13.99 -11.46
N LEU A 242 9.86 -13.18 -11.01
CA LEU A 242 10.14 -11.86 -10.44
C LEU A 242 10.02 -11.94 -8.93
N LEU A 243 11.12 -11.63 -8.25
CA LEU A 243 11.26 -11.88 -6.83
C LEU A 243 11.49 -10.58 -6.06
N ILE A 244 11.19 -10.63 -4.76
CA ILE A 244 11.94 -9.90 -3.76
C ILE A 244 13.03 -10.85 -3.26
N HIS A 245 14.31 -10.50 -3.41
CA HIS A 245 15.40 -11.43 -3.08
C HIS A 245 16.60 -10.71 -2.44
N GLY A 246 17.46 -11.46 -1.75
CA GLY A 246 18.70 -10.94 -1.21
C GLY A 246 19.82 -10.95 -2.25
N GLY A 247 20.63 -9.90 -2.30
CA GLY A 247 21.79 -9.81 -3.18
C GLY A 247 22.00 -8.42 -3.77
N SER A 248 22.85 -8.34 -4.80
CA SER A 248 23.34 -7.07 -5.34
C SER A 248 22.74 -6.65 -6.69
N LEU A 249 22.00 -7.52 -7.38
CA LEU A 249 21.51 -7.28 -8.74
C LEU A 249 20.01 -7.53 -8.84
N ALA A 250 19.29 -6.63 -9.52
CA ALA A 250 17.85 -6.72 -9.75
C ALA A 250 17.56 -7.02 -11.23
N GLY A 251 17.71 -8.29 -11.65
CA GLY A 251 17.45 -8.73 -13.02
C GLY A 251 15.96 -8.88 -13.33
N GLY A 252 15.19 -7.78 -13.28
CA GLY A 252 13.72 -7.78 -13.37
C GLY A 252 12.99 -7.84 -12.02
N SER A 253 13.74 -7.86 -10.91
CA SER A 253 13.25 -8.11 -9.55
C SER A 253 13.49 -6.93 -8.60
N TYR A 254 13.27 -7.14 -7.31
CA TYR A 254 13.65 -6.24 -6.23
C TYR A 254 14.73 -6.89 -5.38
N ALA A 255 15.88 -6.21 -5.23
CA ALA A 255 17.02 -6.71 -4.49
C ALA A 255 17.18 -6.00 -3.15
N LEU A 256 17.27 -6.78 -2.06
CA LEU A 256 17.58 -6.34 -0.71
C LEU A 256 19.01 -6.72 -0.32
N PRO A 257 19.64 -6.01 0.64
CA PRO A 257 20.80 -6.54 1.33
C PRO A 257 20.46 -7.90 1.96
N PRO A 258 21.37 -8.89 1.97
CA PRO A 258 21.12 -10.21 2.54
C PRO A 258 20.44 -10.18 3.93
N ALA A 259 20.97 -9.39 4.86
CA ALA A 259 20.41 -9.26 6.20
C ALA A 259 18.98 -8.69 6.25
N ALA A 260 18.61 -7.81 5.31
CA ALA A 260 17.24 -7.30 5.20
C ALA A 260 16.32 -8.36 4.58
N MET A 261 16.82 -9.13 3.61
CA MET A 261 16.07 -10.25 3.05
C MET A 261 15.81 -11.33 4.11
N ASP A 262 16.79 -11.63 4.97
CA ASP A 262 16.63 -12.55 6.08
C ASP A 262 15.45 -12.14 6.99
N GLU A 263 15.33 -10.85 7.33
CA GLU A 263 14.20 -10.32 8.12
C GLU A 263 12.86 -10.46 7.40
N VAL A 264 12.76 -10.02 6.15
CA VAL A 264 11.51 -10.10 5.37
C VAL A 264 11.08 -11.56 5.18
N TYR A 265 12.03 -12.46 4.86
CA TYR A 265 11.75 -13.88 4.66
C TYR A 265 11.33 -14.57 5.94
N ALA A 266 11.99 -14.29 7.07
CA ALA A 266 11.65 -14.89 8.36
C ALA A 266 10.29 -14.44 8.89
N LEU A 267 9.94 -13.16 8.71
CA LEU A 267 8.62 -12.65 9.08
C LEU A 267 7.52 -13.30 8.23
N ALA A 268 7.74 -13.46 6.91
CA ALA A 268 6.80 -14.15 6.04
C ALA A 268 6.64 -15.64 6.41
N ASP A 269 7.74 -16.37 6.64
CA ASP A 269 7.69 -17.77 7.09
C ASP A 269 6.93 -17.89 8.42
N ALA A 270 7.20 -17.00 9.39
CA ALA A 270 6.51 -16.99 10.67
C ALA A 270 5.01 -16.71 10.53
N ALA A 271 4.60 -15.79 9.66
CA ALA A 271 3.20 -15.46 9.42
C ALA A 271 2.43 -16.63 8.79
N PHE A 272 3.02 -17.29 7.78
CA PHE A 272 2.44 -18.50 7.20
C PHE A 272 2.36 -19.66 8.21
N ARG A 273 3.38 -19.85 9.06
CA ARG A 273 3.33 -20.85 10.14
C ARG A 273 2.26 -20.54 11.19
N ALA A 274 1.91 -19.27 11.36
CA ALA A 274 0.85 -18.81 12.24
C ALA A 274 -0.55 -18.89 11.59
N GLY A 275 -0.63 -19.30 10.31
CA GLY A 275 -1.89 -19.54 9.60
C GLY A 275 -2.34 -18.43 8.67
N GLU A 276 -1.51 -17.41 8.41
CA GLU A 276 -1.78 -16.49 7.30
C GLU A 276 -1.78 -17.29 5.98
N GLU A 277 -2.79 -17.12 5.12
CA GLU A 277 -2.90 -17.88 3.87
C GLU A 277 -2.15 -17.20 2.72
N GLU A 278 -2.24 -15.88 2.65
CA GLU A 278 -1.60 -15.05 1.63
C GLU A 278 -1.12 -13.74 2.25
N VAL A 279 0.06 -13.28 1.84
CA VAL A 279 0.61 -11.97 2.20
C VAL A 279 0.41 -11.01 1.02
N ALA A 280 -0.18 -9.85 1.29
CA ALA A 280 -0.34 -8.81 0.28
C ALA A 280 0.95 -7.99 0.09
N VAL A 281 1.21 -7.60 -1.16
CA VAL A 281 2.36 -6.79 -1.56
C VAL A 281 1.93 -5.70 -2.52
N HIS A 282 2.20 -4.46 -2.18
CA HIS A 282 2.01 -3.33 -3.10
C HIS A 282 3.35 -2.90 -3.69
N LEU A 283 3.42 -2.76 -5.01
CA LEU A 283 4.63 -2.40 -5.75
C LEU A 283 4.38 -1.09 -6.50
N PHE A 284 5.02 -0.01 -6.04
CA PHE A 284 4.77 1.33 -6.55
C PHE A 284 5.99 1.94 -7.26
N PRO A 285 5.77 2.77 -8.30
CA PRO A 285 6.85 3.50 -8.96
C PRO A 285 7.55 4.47 -8.01
N PHE A 286 6.78 5.12 -7.14
CA PHE A 286 7.22 6.10 -6.16
C PHE A 286 6.12 6.27 -5.10
N ARG A 287 6.36 7.05 -4.04
CA ARG A 287 5.29 7.42 -3.10
C ARG A 287 4.23 8.27 -3.82
N LEU A 288 3.02 7.73 -3.95
CA LEU A 288 1.89 8.31 -4.70
C LEU A 288 1.19 9.46 -3.94
N VAL A 289 1.97 10.27 -3.23
CA VAL A 289 1.48 11.47 -2.52
C VAL A 289 1.02 12.54 -3.51
N ASP A 290 0.07 13.39 -3.09
CA ASP A 290 -0.58 14.39 -3.96
C ASP A 290 0.43 15.31 -4.65
N ALA A 291 1.41 15.83 -3.91
CA ALA A 291 2.43 16.72 -4.46
C ALA A 291 3.29 16.05 -5.56
N ARG A 292 3.46 14.73 -5.51
CA ARG A 292 4.17 13.97 -6.56
C ARG A 292 3.25 13.75 -7.77
N MET A 293 1.98 13.41 -7.54
CA MET A 293 1.00 13.22 -8.60
C MET A 293 0.64 14.51 -9.34
N ASP A 294 0.65 15.67 -8.67
CA ASP A 294 0.50 16.97 -9.32
C ASP A 294 1.53 17.18 -10.43
N LYS A 295 2.78 16.78 -10.18
CA LYS A 295 3.88 16.86 -11.17
C LYS A 295 3.67 15.88 -12.32
N VAL A 296 3.25 14.65 -12.01
CA VAL A 296 2.94 13.61 -13.00
C VAL A 296 1.81 14.08 -13.93
N CYS A 297 0.72 14.61 -13.38
CA CYS A 297 -0.43 15.06 -14.16
C CYS A 297 -0.14 16.35 -14.94
N SER A 298 0.78 17.20 -14.46
CA SER A 298 1.22 18.40 -15.18
C SER A 298 2.14 18.08 -16.36
N ASN A 299 2.82 16.93 -16.34
CA ASN A 299 3.65 16.45 -17.44
C ASN A 299 3.36 14.96 -17.71
N PRO A 300 2.22 14.65 -18.36
CA PRO A 300 1.73 13.30 -18.47
C PRO A 300 2.64 12.43 -19.34
N SER A 301 2.89 11.22 -18.87
CA SER A 301 3.50 10.13 -19.65
C SER A 301 2.45 9.09 -20.03
N ARG A 302 2.86 8.06 -20.80
CA ARG A 302 2.00 6.91 -21.11
C ARG A 302 1.53 6.09 -19.88
N TRP A 303 2.17 6.29 -18.72
CA TRP A 303 1.85 5.58 -17.48
C TRP A 303 0.91 6.36 -16.55
N THR A 304 0.57 7.59 -16.91
CA THR A 304 -0.19 8.50 -16.03
C THR A 304 -1.48 7.87 -15.54
N ASP A 305 -2.24 7.26 -16.45
CA ASP A 305 -3.56 6.71 -16.11
C ASP A 305 -3.45 5.47 -15.21
N GLU A 306 -2.44 4.63 -15.42
CA GLU A 306 -2.16 3.50 -14.52
C GLU A 306 -1.72 4.00 -13.14
N TRP A 307 -0.85 5.01 -13.06
CA TRP A 307 -0.42 5.59 -11.77
C TRP A 307 -1.55 6.29 -11.02
N VAL A 308 -2.51 6.90 -11.73
CA VAL A 308 -3.74 7.44 -11.12
C VAL A 308 -4.56 6.31 -10.49
N ASN A 309 -4.74 5.18 -11.17
CA ASN A 309 -5.48 4.05 -10.61
C ASN A 309 -4.70 3.33 -9.49
N LEU A 310 -3.36 3.26 -9.55
CA LEU A 310 -2.54 2.79 -8.42
C LEU A 310 -2.71 3.69 -7.19
N LYS A 311 -2.88 5.01 -7.38
CA LYS A 311 -3.07 5.95 -6.27
C LYS A 311 -4.35 5.68 -5.49
N GLU A 312 -5.41 5.23 -6.14
CA GLU A 312 -6.67 4.89 -5.45
C GLU A 312 -6.44 3.81 -4.38
N GLY A 313 -5.75 2.72 -4.72
CA GLY A 313 -5.39 1.67 -3.75
C GLY A 313 -4.30 2.08 -2.76
N TYR A 314 -3.37 2.95 -3.16
CA TYR A 314 -2.39 3.55 -2.25
C TYR A 314 -3.09 4.37 -1.15
N ASP A 315 -4.00 5.27 -1.54
CA ASP A 315 -4.74 6.14 -0.63
C ASP A 315 -5.70 5.33 0.26
N PHE A 316 -6.29 4.25 -0.25
CA PHE A 316 -7.09 3.33 0.57
C PHE A 316 -6.29 2.86 1.79
N PHE A 317 -5.09 2.32 1.57
CA PHE A 317 -4.24 1.86 2.67
C PHE A 317 -3.75 3.00 3.55
N GLU A 318 -3.36 4.15 2.99
CA GLU A 318 -2.90 5.29 3.81
C GLU A 318 -3.97 5.82 4.77
N ASN A 319 -5.26 5.72 4.39
CA ASN A 319 -6.38 6.18 5.20
C ASN A 319 -6.86 5.15 6.23
N VAL A 320 -6.93 3.87 5.85
CA VAL A 320 -7.56 2.82 6.66
C VAL A 320 -6.54 1.93 7.37
N ARG A 321 -5.29 1.90 6.89
CA ARG A 321 -4.23 0.99 7.35
C ARG A 321 -4.63 -0.48 7.29
N LEU A 322 -5.42 -0.81 6.28
CA LEU A 322 -5.81 -2.16 5.88
C LEU A 322 -5.58 -2.30 4.37
N PRO A 323 -4.92 -3.37 3.90
CA PRO A 323 -4.80 -3.61 2.47
C PRO A 323 -6.20 -3.75 1.84
N PRO A 324 -6.48 -3.07 0.72
CA PRO A 324 -7.75 -3.23 0.02
C PRO A 324 -7.86 -4.63 -0.59
N GLY A 325 -9.09 -5.12 -0.69
CA GLY A 325 -9.42 -6.17 -1.65
C GLY A 325 -9.27 -5.65 -3.08
N ILE A 326 -8.72 -6.49 -3.96
CA ILE A 326 -8.40 -6.11 -5.35
C ILE A 326 -9.33 -6.84 -6.31
N GLY A 327 -10.06 -6.07 -7.10
CA GLY A 327 -10.88 -6.51 -8.23
C GLY A 327 -10.40 -5.90 -9.54
N LEU A 328 -11.07 -6.27 -10.64
CA LEU A 328 -10.80 -5.73 -11.97
C LEU A 328 -12.11 -5.28 -12.61
N ASP A 329 -12.16 -4.02 -13.04
CA ASP A 329 -13.22 -3.47 -13.90
C ASP A 329 -12.61 -3.10 -15.25
N GLY A 330 -12.83 -3.95 -16.25
CA GLY A 330 -12.13 -3.86 -17.54
C GLY A 330 -10.62 -3.80 -17.33
N ASP A 331 -9.98 -2.79 -17.89
CA ASP A 331 -8.54 -2.58 -17.73
C ASP A 331 -8.21 -1.75 -16.47
N ARG A 332 -8.99 -1.76 -15.39
CA ARG A 332 -8.64 -1.00 -14.18
C ARG A 332 -8.70 -1.87 -12.94
N TYR A 333 -7.87 -1.56 -11.95
CA TYR A 333 -8.08 -2.04 -10.60
C TYR A 333 -9.35 -1.44 -10.02
N GLU A 334 -10.13 -2.29 -9.37
CA GLU A 334 -11.21 -1.92 -8.48
C GLU A 334 -10.78 -2.25 -7.04
N PHE A 335 -11.10 -1.37 -6.09
CA PHE A 335 -10.71 -1.53 -4.69
C PHE A 335 -11.95 -1.62 -3.81
N PHE A 336 -11.98 -2.61 -2.93
CA PHE A 336 -13.07 -2.81 -1.99
C PHE A 336 -12.53 -3.17 -0.60
N ILE A 337 -13.38 -3.05 0.42
CA ILE A 337 -13.03 -3.55 1.75
C ILE A 337 -13.05 -5.07 1.67
N ALA A 338 -11.87 -5.70 1.82
CA ALA A 338 -11.81 -7.14 1.99
C ALA A 338 -12.53 -7.49 3.30
N SER A 339 -13.67 -8.15 3.20
CA SER A 339 -14.40 -8.68 4.35
C SER A 339 -13.48 -9.69 5.04
N GLY A 340 -12.84 -9.29 6.14
CA GLY A 340 -12.20 -10.25 7.04
C GLY A 340 -13.27 -11.21 7.53
N GLU A 341 -13.01 -12.51 7.43
CA GLU A 341 -13.88 -13.55 7.96
C GLU A 341 -14.22 -13.24 9.43
N ASN A 342 -15.53 -13.19 9.72
CA ASN A 342 -16.07 -13.12 11.08
C ASN A 342 -15.92 -14.46 11.80
#